data_AF-A0A354M401-F1
#
_entry.id   AF-A0A354M401-F1
#
_cell.length_a   1.000
_cell.length_b   1.000
_cell.length_c   1.000
_cell.angle_alpha   90.00
_cell.angle_beta   90.00
_cell.angle_gamma   90.00
#
_symmetry.space_group_name_H-M   'P 1'
#
loop_
_entity.id
_entity.type
_entity.pdbx_description
1 polymer ?
#
loop_
_entity_poly.entity_id
_entity_poly.type
_entity_poly.pdbx_seq_one_letter_code
_entity_poly.pdbx_strand_id
1 'polypeptide(L)' 'MQRYFLYLAYNGTRYHGWQVQPNGVTVQERIEEALTLLLRRETPIVGAGRT' A
#
# COMPACT_ATOMS: atom_id res chain seq x y z
N MET A 1 3.34 11.13 17.77
CA MET A 1 2.77 10.39 16.61
C MET A 1 3.21 8.94 16.73
N GLN A 2 2.28 7.98 16.66
CA GLN A 2 2.63 6.56 16.71
C GLN A 2 3.03 6.07 15.31
N ARG A 3 4.09 5.28 15.21
CA ARG A 3 4.54 4.64 13.97
C ARG A 3 4.47 3.13 14.17
N TYR A 4 3.81 2.46 13.24
CA TYR A 4 3.64 1.01 13.25
C TYR A 4 4.47 0.40 12.13
N PHE A 5 4.94 -0.82 12.36
CA PHE A 5 5.59 -1.65 11.37
C PHE A 5 4.66 -2.81 11.01
N LEU A 6 4.56 -3.14 9.72
CA LEU A 6 3.74 -4.24 9.22
C LEU A 6 4.61 -5.19 8.41
N TYR A 7 4.52 -6.49 8.73
CA TYR A 7 4.93 -7.55 7.80
C TYR A 7 3.72 -7.90 6.91
N LEU A 8 3.96 -8.02 5.61
CA LEU A 8 2.91 -8.28 4.63
C LEU A 8 3.40 -9.24 3.55
N ALA A 9 2.46 -9.97 2.98
CA ALA A 9 2.66 -10.82 1.83
C ALA A 9 1.49 -10.60 0.86
N TYR A 10 1.77 -10.63 -0.44
CA TYR A 10 0.76 -10.48 -1.49
C TYR A 10 1.13 -11.31 -2.71
N ASN A 11 0.12 -11.69 -3.49
CA ASN A 11 0.34 -12.24 -4.82
C ASN A 11 0.36 -11.10 -5.84
N GLY A 12 1.53 -10.88 -6.46
CA GLY A 12 1.76 -9.80 -7.42
C GLY A 12 1.06 -9.96 -8.78
N THR A 13 0.48 -11.12 -9.14
CA THR A 13 0.00 -11.38 -10.52
C THR A 13 -1.00 -10.36 -11.06
N ARG A 14 -1.81 -9.71 -10.19
CA ARG A 14 -2.82 -8.71 -10.59
C ARG A 14 -2.42 -7.27 -10.29
N TYR A 15 -1.17 -7.05 -9.89
CA TYR A 15 -0.67 -5.75 -9.47
C TYR A 15 0.51 -5.34 -10.34
N HIS A 16 0.60 -4.06 -10.63
CA HIS A 16 1.70 -3.47 -11.38
C HIS A 16 2.82 -3.01 -10.44
N GLY A 17 3.27 -3.94 -9.57
CA GLY A 17 4.30 -3.69 -8.59
C GLY A 17 3.80 -3.03 -7.30
N TRP A 18 4.76 -2.60 -6.48
CA TRP A 18 4.49 -2.03 -5.16
C TRP A 18 4.03 -0.57 -5.23
N GLN A 19 4.83 0.29 -5.88
CA GLN A 19 4.70 1.74 -5.79
C GLN A 19 3.56 2.25 -6.66
N VAL A 20 2.77 3.20 -6.14
CA VAL A 20 1.71 3.89 -6.90
C VAL A 20 2.26 4.48 -8.19
N GLN A 21 1.60 4.18 -9.30
CA GLN A 21 1.94 4.66 -10.64
C GLN A 21 0.68 4.99 -11.44
N PRO A 22 0.75 5.88 -12.44
CA PRO A 22 -0.44 6.28 -13.21
C PRO A 22 -1.12 5.14 -13.99
N ASN A 23 -0.37 4.09 -14.35
CA ASN A 23 -0.81 3.06 -15.29
C ASN A 23 -0.93 1.70 -14.62
N GLY A 24 -2.00 1.50 -13.86
CA GLY A 24 -2.38 0.20 -13.32
C GLY A 24 -2.47 0.16 -11.80
N VAL A 25 -3.17 -0.85 -11.30
CA VAL A 25 -3.41 -1.05 -9.87
C VAL A 25 -2.14 -1.51 -9.18
N THR A 26 -1.83 -0.91 -8.02
CA THR A 26 -0.61 -1.21 -7.26
C THR A 26 -0.92 -1.70 -5.85
N VAL A 27 0.05 -2.34 -5.21
CA VAL A 27 -0.14 -2.85 -3.85
C VAL A 27 -0.23 -1.71 -2.84
N GLN A 28 0.62 -0.69 -2.96
CA GLN A 28 0.59 0.47 -2.06
C GLN A 28 -0.77 1.18 -2.11
N GLU A 29 -1.30 1.44 -3.31
CA GLU A 29 -2.60 2.10 -3.50
C GLU A 29 -3.72 1.35 -2.78
N ARG A 30 -3.83 0.03 -2.97
CA ARG A 30 -4.89 -0.77 -2.33
C ARG A 30 -4.78 -0.81 -0.80
N ILE A 31 -3.56 -0.82 -0.26
CA ILE A 31 -3.36 -0.80 1.20
C ILE A 31 -3.73 0.58 1.75
N GLU A 32 -3.30 1.67 1.11
CA GLU A 32 -3.62 3.03 1.55
C GLU A 32 -5.13 3.33 1.46
N GLU A 33 -5.81 2.86 0.42
CA GLU A 33 -7.28 2.91 0.31
C GLU A 33 -7.97 2.17 1.45
N ALA A 34 -7.53 0.94 1.75
CA ALA A 34 -8.10 0.12 2.83
C ALA A 34 -7.87 0.76 4.21
N LEU A 35 -6.68 1.30 4.47
CA LEU A 35 -6.36 2.02 5.71
C LEU A 35 -7.17 3.30 5.82
N THR A 36 -7.34 4.03 4.72
CA THR A 36 -8.16 5.25 4.69
C THR A 36 -9.62 4.95 4.99
N LEU A 37 -10.17 3.87 4.41
CA LEU A 37 -11.52 3.40 4.71
C LEU A 37 -11.67 3.03 6.19
N LEU A 38 -10.71 2.29 6.75
CA LEU A 38 -10.76 1.80 8.13
C LEU A 38 -10.59 2.93 9.16
N LEU A 39 -9.63 3.83 8.93
CA LEU A 39 -9.23 4.88 9.88
C LEU A 39 -9.92 6.22 9.63
N ARG A 40 -10.70 6.33 8.55
CA ARG A 40 -11.43 7.53 8.11
C ARG A 40 -10.54 8.76 7.93
N ARG A 41 -9.29 8.55 7.52
CA ARG A 41 -8.30 9.59 7.23
C ARG A 41 -7.24 9.06 6.28
N GLU A 42 -6.66 9.94 5.47
CA GLU A 42 -5.51 9.59 4.63
C GLU A 42 -4.39 8.98 5.48
N THR A 43 -3.93 7.81 5.07
CA THR A 43 -2.94 7.03 5.83
C THR A 43 -1.87 6.51 4.86
N PRO A 44 -0.90 7.36 4.46
CA PRO A 44 0.17 6.95 3.56
C PRO A 44 1.12 5.97 4.24
N ILE A 45 1.70 5.05 3.46
CA ILE A 45 2.65 4.05 3.94
C ILE A 45 4.01 4.17 3.24
N VAL A 46 5.04 3.61 3.86
CA VAL A 46 6.39 3.52 3.29
C VAL A 46 6.78 2.05 3.16
N GLY A 47 7.18 1.64 1.96
CA GLY A 47 7.71 0.30 1.70
C GLY A 47 9.20 0.20 2.03
N ALA A 48 9.63 -0.98 2.49
CA ALA A 48 11.06 -1.26 2.76
C ALA A 48 11.89 -1.52 1.50
N GLY A 49 11.24 -1.81 0.36
CA GLY A 49 11.88 -2.11 -0.92
C GLY A 49 10.94 -1.87 -2.10
N ARG A 50 11.47 -2.06 -3.31
CA ARG A 50 10.70 -1.98 -4.56
C ARG A 50 10.56 -3.39 -5.15
N THR A 51 9.37 -3.68 -5.68
CA THR A 51 9.05 -4.84 -6.51
C THR A 51 8.32 -4.38 -7.75
#